data_AF-A0A528N324-F1
#
_entry.id   AF-A0A528N324-F1
#
_cell.length_a   1.000
_cell.length_b   1.000
_cell.length_c   1.000
_cell.angle_alpha   90.00
_cell.angle_beta   90.00
_cell.angle_gamma   90.00
#
_symmetry.space_group_name_H-M   'P 1'
#
loop_
_entity.id
_entity.type
_entity.pdbx_description
1 polymer ?
#
loop_
_entity_poly.entity_id
_entity_poly.type
_entity_poly.pdbx_seq_one_letter_code
_entity_poly.pdbx_strand_id
1 'polypeptide(L)'
;ALPIVFDLIQEEGLCVGGSTGINIAGAIRLAREMGPGHTIVTVLCDYGTRYQSKLFNPEFLRQKQLPVPGWMEQRSTISVPFE
;
A
#
# COMPACT_ATOMS: atom_id res chain seq x y z
N ALA A 1 -2.58 -8.28 1.00
CA ALA A 1 -3.25 -6.97 1.00
C ALA A 1 -2.27 -5.83 1.24
N LEU A 2 -1.39 -5.88 2.25
CA LEU A 2 -0.41 -4.81 2.49
C LEU A 2 0.53 -4.51 1.31
N PRO A 3 1.12 -5.53 0.63
CA PRO A 3 1.95 -5.24 -0.56
C PRO A 3 1.20 -4.43 -1.61
N ILE A 4 -0.07 -4.77 -1.89
CA ILE A 4 -0.91 -4.01 -2.82
C ILE A 4 -1.04 -2.54 -2.41
N VAL A 5 -1.25 -2.26 -1.12
CA VAL A 5 -1.34 -0.86 -0.62
C VAL A 5 -0.01 -0.13 -0.81
N PHE A 6 1.11 -0.81 -0.57
CA PHE A 6 2.44 -0.22 -0.70
C PHE A 6 2.86 -0.02 -2.16
N ASP A 7 2.49 -0.94 -3.05
CA ASP A 7 2.74 -0.84 -4.48
C ASP A 7 1.89 0.29 -5.08
N LEU A 8 0.62 0.44 -4.67
CA LEU A 8 -0.25 1.53 -5.15
C LEU A 8 0.31 2.92 -4.88
N ILE A 9 0.94 3.15 -3.72
CA ILE A 9 1.52 4.46 -3.43
C ILE A 9 2.80 4.69 -4.23
N GLN A 10 3.61 3.65 -4.43
CA GLN A 10 4.91 3.76 -5.10
C GLN A 10 4.78 3.82 -6.63
N GLU A 11 3.89 3.00 -7.19
CA GLU A 11 3.78 2.79 -8.64
C GLU A 11 2.60 3.55 -9.27
N GLU A 12 1.56 3.84 -8.49
CA GLU A 12 0.33 4.49 -8.99
C GLU A 12 0.01 5.84 -8.31
N GLY A 13 0.79 6.25 -7.29
CA GLY A 13 0.58 7.50 -6.56
C GLY A 13 -0.67 7.53 -5.67
N LEU A 14 -1.27 6.37 -5.38
CA LEU A 14 -2.52 6.25 -4.62
C LEU A 14 -2.26 5.88 -3.15
N CYS A 15 -2.34 6.86 -2.25
CA CYS A 15 -2.26 6.64 -0.80
C CYS A 15 -3.62 6.24 -0.22
N VAL A 16 -3.86 4.94 0.00
CA VAL A 16 -5.17 4.38 0.37
C VAL A 16 -5.19 3.64 1.71
N GLY A 17 -6.38 3.51 2.31
CA GLY A 17 -6.60 2.74 3.53
C GLY A 17 -6.51 1.22 3.35
N GLY A 18 -6.50 0.50 4.48
CA GLY A 18 -6.34 -0.96 4.49
C GLY A 18 -7.47 -1.73 3.83
N SER A 19 -8.72 -1.24 3.94
CA SER A 19 -9.89 -1.87 3.29
C SER A 19 -9.78 -1.87 1.77
N THR A 20 -9.25 -0.80 1.18
CA THR A 20 -8.93 -0.72 -0.25
C THR A 20 -7.98 -1.83 -0.69
N GLY A 21 -6.94 -2.12 0.10
CA GLY A 21 -6.01 -3.22 -0.18
C GLY A 21 -6.67 -4.61 -0.17
N ILE A 22 -7.69 -4.80 0.66
CA ILE A 22 -8.50 -6.03 0.70
C ILE A 22 -9.42 -6.10 -0.52
N ASN A 23 -10.10 -5.00 -0.83
CA ASN A 23 -10.99 -4.88 -1.98
C ASN A 23 -10.27 -5.19 -3.30
N ILE A 24 -9.05 -4.66 -3.50
CA ILE A 24 -8.25 -4.91 -4.69
C ILE A 24 -7.73 -6.34 -4.72
N ALA A 25 -7.32 -6.92 -3.58
CA ALA A 25 -6.97 -8.34 -3.53
C ALA A 25 -8.13 -9.25 -3.97
N GLY A 26 -9.35 -8.92 -3.55
CA GLY A 26 -10.58 -9.58 -3.98
C GLY A 26 -10.85 -9.38 -5.48
N ALA A 27 -10.71 -8.16 -5.98
CA ALA A 27 -10.89 -7.85 -7.41
C ALA A 27 -9.89 -8.60 -8.31
N ILE A 28 -8.61 -8.67 -7.92
CA ILE A 28 -7.57 -9.44 -8.63
C ILE A 28 -7.93 -10.94 -8.64
N ARG A 29 -8.40 -11.47 -7.51
CA ARG A 29 -8.82 -12.87 -7.43
C ARG A 29 -10.01 -13.15 -8.35
N LEU A 30 -11.04 -12.30 -8.30
CA LEU A 30 -12.23 -12.42 -9.15
C LEU A 30 -11.85 -12.32 -10.64
N ALA A 31 -10.94 -11.42 -11.01
CA ALA A 31 -10.44 -11.29 -12.38
C ALA A 31 -9.81 -12.60 -12.89
N ARG A 32 -9.03 -13.27 -12.03
CA ARG A 32 -8.41 -14.56 -12.36
C ARG A 32 -9.45 -15.67 -12.50
N GLU A 33 -10.49 -15.67 -11.67
CA GLU A 33 -11.56 -16.67 -11.71
C GLU A 33 -12.46 -16.49 -12.93
N MET A 34 -12.77 -15.25 -13.33
CA MET A 34 -13.61 -14.95 -14.51
C MET A 34 -12.85 -15.09 -15.85
N GLY A 35 -11.52 -14.93 -15.83
CA GLY A 35 -10.70 -14.91 -17.05
C GLY A 35 -10.72 -13.55 -17.78
N PRO A 36 -9.87 -13.40 -18.81
CA PRO A 36 -9.69 -12.14 -19.53
C PRO A 36 -10.95 -11.68 -20.25
N GLY A 37 -11.08 -10.37 -20.48
CA GLY A 37 -12.20 -9.76 -21.21
C GLY A 37 -13.35 -9.23 -20.34
N HIS A 38 -13.26 -9.39 -19.01
CA HIS A 38 -14.26 -8.88 -18.07
C HIS A 38 -13.83 -7.53 -17.44
N THR A 39 -14.82 -6.70 -17.12
CA THR A 39 -14.62 -5.46 -16.37
C THR A 39 -15.03 -5.68 -14.92
N ILE A 40 -14.12 -5.39 -13.98
CA ILE A 40 -14.36 -5.51 -12.54
C ILE A 40 -14.20 -4.14 -11.90
N VAL A 41 -15.17 -3.79 -11.05
CA VAL A 41 -15.16 -2.55 -10.28
C VAL A 41 -15.08 -2.91 -8.80
N THR A 42 -14.27 -2.17 -8.05
CA THR A 42 -14.21 -2.25 -6.59
C THR A 42 -14.04 -0.86 -5.99
N VAL A 43 -14.15 -0.73 -4.67
CA VAL A 43 -14.18 0.56 -3.97
C VAL A 43 -12.82 0.88 -3.37
N LEU A 44 -12.32 2.10 -3.63
CA LEU A 44 -11.25 2.72 -2.85
C LEU A 44 -11.90 3.54 -1.73
N CYS A 45 -11.88 3.02 -0.50
CA CYS A 45 -12.78 3.51 0.56
C CYS A 45 -12.39 4.87 1.12
N ASP A 46 -11.11 5.07 1.40
CA ASP A 46 -10.57 6.31 1.96
C ASP A 46 -9.04 6.42 1.80
N TYR A 47 -8.50 7.57 2.21
CA TYR A 47 -7.07 7.87 2.16
C TYR A 47 -6.29 7.14 3.25
N GLY A 48 -5.08 6.70 2.88
CA GLY A 48 -4.14 6.03 3.78
C GLY A 48 -3.61 6.91 4.91
N THR A 49 -3.65 8.24 4.74
CA THR A 49 -3.19 9.24 5.73
C THR A 49 -3.84 9.07 7.10
N ARG A 50 -5.11 8.62 7.15
CA ARG A 50 -5.84 8.36 8.41
C ARG A 50 -5.23 7.23 9.23
N TYR A 51 -4.46 6.36 8.61
CA TYR A 51 -3.88 5.16 9.22
C TYR A 51 -2.37 5.26 9.38
N GLN A 52 -1.78 6.44 9.22
CA GLN A 52 -0.33 6.64 9.22
C GLN A 52 0.36 6.08 10.48
N SER A 53 -0.25 6.26 11.66
CA SER A 53 0.31 5.78 12.94
C SER A 53 0.39 4.26 13.08
N LYS A 54 -0.25 3.50 12.19
CA LYS A 54 -0.27 2.03 12.18
C LYS A 54 0.12 1.47 10.82
N LEU A 55 -0.75 1.61 9.82
CA LEU A 55 -0.60 1.01 8.49
C LEU A 55 0.66 1.47 7.76
N PHE A 56 1.12 2.70 8.04
CA PHE A 56 2.34 3.27 7.49
C PHE A 56 3.40 3.56 8.58
N ASN A 57 3.44 2.72 9.61
CA ASN A 57 4.40 2.82 10.70
C ASN A 57 5.27 1.54 10.74
N PRO A 58 6.55 1.62 10.35
CA PRO A 58 7.46 0.47 10.36
C PRO A 58 7.55 -0.26 11.70
N GLU A 59 7.54 0.47 12.81
CA GLU A 59 7.63 -0.12 14.14
C GLU A 59 6.37 -0.94 14.46
N PHE A 60 5.20 -0.37 14.21
CA PHE A 60 3.93 -1.09 14.40
C PHE A 60 3.83 -2.33 13.51
N LEU A 61 4.25 -2.22 12.25
CA LEU A 61 4.23 -3.33 11.29
C LEU A 61 5.15 -4.47 11.75
N ARG A 62 6.38 -4.16 12.19
CA ARG A 62 7.31 -5.18 12.72
C ARG A 62 6.78 -5.86 13.97
N GLN A 63 6.20 -5.09 14.91
CA GLN A 63 5.56 -5.65 16.11
C GLN A 63 4.43 -6.64 15.78
N LYS A 64 3.77 -6.45 14.63
CA LYS A 64 2.72 -7.34 14.13
C LYS A 64 3.23 -8.41 13.15
N GLN A 65 4.55 -8.50 12.93
CA GLN A 65 5.18 -9.41 11.95
C GLN A 65 4.61 -9.21 10.53
N LEU A 66 4.34 -7.96 10.18
CA LEU A 66 3.84 -7.53 8.87
C LEU A 66 4.98 -6.95 8.01
N PRO A 67 4.88 -7.01 6.68
CA PRO A 67 5.87 -6.42 5.78
C PRO A 67 5.96 -4.90 5.97
N VAL A 68 7.18 -4.37 5.84
CA VAL A 68 7.48 -2.93 5.81
C VAL A 68 7.91 -2.57 4.39
N PRO A 69 7.39 -1.49 3.78
CA PRO A 69 7.82 -1.10 2.46
C PRO A 69 9.20 -0.46 2.48
N GLY A 70 10.07 -0.84 1.54
CA GLY A 70 11.49 -0.48 1.56
C GLY A 70 11.76 1.03 1.58
N TRP A 71 10.90 1.83 0.93
CA TRP A 71 11.02 3.29 0.92
C TRP A 71 10.87 3.94 2.30
N MET A 72 10.23 3.28 3.28
CA MET A 72 10.16 3.78 4.67
C MET A 72 11.44 3.52 5.46
N GLU A 73 12.31 2.62 5.00
CA GLU A 73 13.54 2.24 5.69
C GLU A 73 14.79 2.85 5.06
N GLN A 74 14.66 3.40 3.84
CA GLN A 74 15.75 4.06 3.15
C GLN A 74 16.19 5.32 3.88
N ARG A 75 17.48 5.37 4.24
CA ARG A 75 18.13 6.59 4.72
C ARG A 75 18.68 7.35 3.52
N SER A 76 18.46 8.66 3.52
CA SER A 76 19.08 9.54 2.53
C SER A 76 20.60 9.49 2.67
N THR A 77 21.29 9.32 1.56
CA THR A 77 22.75 9.51 1.43
C THR A 77 23.10 10.91 0.95
N ILE A 78 22.10 11.76 0.73
CA ILE A 78 22.27 13.14 0.27
C ILE A 78 22.82 13.96 1.44
N SER A 79 24.00 14.54 1.26
CA SER A 79 24.54 15.54 2.20
C SER A 79 23.81 16.86 2.01
N VAL A 80 23.35 17.44 3.11
CA VAL A 80 22.73 18.77 3.10
C VAL A 80 23.85 19.82 3.03
N PRO A 81 23.82 20.74 2.06
CA PRO A 81 24.83 21.80 1.94
C PRO A 81 24.49 22.93 2.92
N PHE A 82 24.83 22.73 4.20
CA PHE A 82 24.79 23.80 5.19
C PHE A 82 25.92 24.81 4.91
N GLU A 83 25.62 26.11 4.99
CA GLU A 83 26.59 27.20 5.03
C GLU A 83 27.05 27.49 6.46
#